data_AF-A0A356G5L9-F1
#
_entry.id   AF-A0A356G5L9-F1
#
_cell.length_a   1.000
_cell.length_b   1.000
_cell.length_c   1.000
_cell.angle_alpha   90.00
_cell.angle_beta   90.00
_cell.angle_gamma   90.00
#
_symmetry.space_group_name_H-M   'P 1'
#
loop_
_entity.id
_entity.type
_entity.pdbx_description
1 polymer ?
#
loop_
_entity_poly.entity_id
_entity_poly.type
_entity_poly.pdbx_seq_one_letter_code
_entity_poly.pdbx_strand_id
1 'polypeptide(L)'
;MVGRRHGGRARHLAALASALVAVALCVGCSGPADTLARLVGSGVTGEKYVSSRQQACLDAVDALVAALEEGDRDGVVGLFSPNARASSEGLDATAAKLVEACSGPVGYVDRDSAARPVERESVDDRMRRVELEFDFLMTCDGRNFWCLVTLVTEDDADEGEVGVSSLAVFSEDFYSAMIYDEPQTEYSQDLGLRLYLDYPLEWETRVVGGDPLRYDATGAVIDVEDAVSFLDEGGRSVRDFEERFGRPCCVSWMGEGHVCYELPSEGGEPRYLSLDASGRDEPVYSASVVGEHDVVERVWSEDGEA
;
A
#
# COMPACT_ATOMS: atom_id res chain seq x y z
N MET A 1 21.94 14.67 -49.90
CA MET A 1 21.49 15.77 -49.03
C MET A 1 20.65 15.12 -47.94
N VAL A 2 21.25 14.65 -46.84
CA VAL A 2 21.43 15.38 -45.57
C VAL A 2 20.22 16.22 -45.19
N GLY A 3 19.57 15.84 -44.09
CA GLY A 3 18.74 16.75 -43.32
C GLY A 3 17.47 16.11 -42.78
N ARG A 4 17.58 15.37 -41.67
CA ARG A 4 16.62 15.37 -40.52
C ARG A 4 16.86 14.16 -39.62
N ARG A 5 17.83 14.30 -38.71
CA ARG A 5 17.93 13.46 -37.50
C ARG A 5 18.65 14.26 -36.40
N HIS A 6 18.20 15.48 -36.12
CA HIS A 6 18.82 16.35 -35.11
C HIS A 6 17.81 16.91 -34.07
N GLY A 7 16.51 16.62 -34.18
CA GLY A 7 15.50 17.18 -33.26
C GLY A 7 15.46 16.55 -31.87
N GLY A 8 15.56 15.21 -31.76
CA GLY A 8 15.48 14.50 -30.48
C GLY A 8 16.72 14.66 -29.61
N ARG A 9 17.91 14.46 -30.21
CA ARG A 9 19.19 14.62 -29.49
C ARG A 9 19.43 16.05 -29.00
N ALA A 10 19.02 17.06 -29.75
CA ALA A 10 19.14 18.46 -29.32
C ALA A 10 18.20 18.78 -28.14
N ARG A 11 17.00 18.19 -28.08
CA ARG A 11 16.08 18.33 -26.93
C ARG A 11 16.59 17.59 -25.69
N HIS A 12 17.12 16.39 -25.84
CA HIS A 12 17.74 15.65 -24.73
C HIS A 12 19.01 16.34 -24.19
N LEU A 13 19.86 16.86 -25.08
CA LEU A 13 21.05 17.62 -24.68
C LEU A 13 20.70 18.97 -24.04
N ALA A 14 19.63 19.62 -24.51
CA ALA A 14 19.13 20.85 -23.89
C ALA A 14 18.52 20.59 -22.50
N ALA A 15 17.79 19.49 -22.33
CA ALA A 15 17.26 19.08 -21.02
C ALA A 15 18.38 18.72 -20.03
N LEU A 16 19.40 17.97 -20.48
CA LEU A 16 20.60 17.65 -19.69
C LEU A 16 21.42 18.90 -19.34
N ALA A 17 21.57 19.85 -20.27
CA ALA A 17 22.27 21.10 -20.02
C ALA A 17 21.50 21.99 -19.03
N SER A 18 20.18 22.05 -19.11
CA SER A 18 19.33 22.77 -18.16
C SER A 18 19.36 22.14 -16.76
N ALA A 19 19.38 20.80 -16.67
CA ALA A 19 19.53 20.08 -15.41
C ALA A 19 20.91 20.34 -14.77
N LEU A 20 21.99 20.32 -15.56
CA LEU A 20 23.34 20.64 -15.07
C LEU A 20 23.50 22.10 -14.60
N VAL A 21 22.84 23.05 -15.27
CA VAL A 21 22.84 24.47 -14.87
C VAL A 21 21.99 24.68 -13.59
N ALA A 22 20.87 23.97 -13.44
CA ALA A 22 20.06 24.03 -12.22
C ALA A 22 20.80 23.43 -11.01
N VAL A 23 21.49 22.30 -11.18
CA VAL A 23 22.32 21.68 -10.13
C VAL A 23 23.49 22.58 -9.73
N ALA A 24 24.11 23.29 -10.68
CA ALA A 24 25.21 24.23 -10.39
C ALA A 24 24.76 25.53 -9.69
N LEU A 25 23.49 25.92 -9.82
CA LEU A 25 22.94 27.13 -9.18
C LEU A 25 22.36 26.86 -7.78
N CYS A 26 22.22 25.59 -7.37
CA CYS A 26 21.67 25.18 -6.07
C CYS A 26 22.73 24.61 -5.10
N VAL A 27 24.01 24.95 -5.29
CA VAL A 27 25.11 24.58 -4.37
C VAL A 27 24.93 25.33 -3.04
N GLY A 28 24.02 24.82 -2.20
CA GLY A 28 23.64 25.42 -0.92
C GLY A 28 22.25 25.03 -0.42
N CYS A 29 21.37 24.49 -1.27
CA CYS A 29 20.06 23.96 -0.87
C CYS A 29 19.92 22.53 -1.41
N SER A 30 20.16 21.52 -0.56
CA SER A 30 20.12 20.10 -0.93
C SER A 30 18.72 19.63 -1.32
N GLY A 31 17.66 20.16 -0.71
CA GLY A 31 16.27 19.74 -0.96
C GLY A 31 15.72 20.04 -2.38
N PRO A 32 15.84 21.27 -2.90
CA PRO A 32 15.31 21.62 -4.23
C PRO A 32 16.01 20.90 -5.39
N ALA A 33 17.30 20.60 -5.25
CA ALA A 33 18.10 19.95 -6.28
C ALA A 33 17.74 18.46 -6.43
N ASP A 34 17.48 17.75 -5.32
CA ASP A 34 17.08 16.35 -5.34
C ASP A 34 15.68 16.17 -5.96
N THR A 35 14.71 17.00 -5.57
CA THR A 35 13.36 17.04 -6.16
C THR A 35 13.39 17.26 -7.67
N LEU A 36 14.21 18.21 -8.15
CA LEU A 36 14.36 18.48 -9.59
C LEU A 36 15.05 17.33 -10.33
N ALA A 37 16.07 16.71 -9.73
CA ALA A 37 16.76 15.57 -10.33
C ALA A 37 15.80 14.37 -10.51
N ARG A 38 14.95 14.09 -9.52
CA ARG A 38 13.96 13.01 -9.57
C ARG A 38 12.85 13.28 -10.58
N LEU A 39 12.35 14.51 -10.63
CA LEU A 39 11.34 14.93 -11.61
C LEU A 39 11.88 14.84 -13.05
N VAL A 40 13.14 15.19 -13.26
CA VAL A 40 13.80 15.02 -14.57
C VAL A 40 14.05 13.55 -14.87
N GLY A 41 14.44 12.75 -13.86
CA GLY A 41 14.62 11.31 -13.98
C GLY A 41 13.34 10.60 -14.45
N SER A 42 12.22 10.84 -13.77
CA SER A 42 10.91 10.27 -14.10
C SER A 42 10.47 10.66 -15.52
N GLY A 43 10.70 11.91 -15.93
CA GLY A 43 10.41 12.37 -17.29
C GLY A 43 11.30 11.76 -18.38
N VAL A 44 12.46 11.19 -18.01
CA VAL A 44 13.39 10.54 -18.94
C VAL A 44 13.18 9.02 -18.97
N THR A 45 12.89 8.38 -17.84
CA THR A 45 12.70 6.93 -17.74
C THR A 45 11.26 6.50 -18.05
N GLY A 46 10.29 7.40 -17.89
CA GLY A 46 8.86 7.09 -17.98
C GLY A 46 8.31 6.45 -16.70
N GLU A 47 9.13 6.32 -15.65
CA GLU A 47 8.71 5.86 -14.34
C GLU A 47 7.88 6.93 -13.63
N LYS A 48 6.99 6.50 -12.72
CA LYS A 48 6.20 7.41 -11.87
C LYS A 48 7.15 8.24 -11.00
N TYR A 49 6.89 9.55 -10.92
CA TYR A 49 7.63 10.40 -10.01
C TYR A 49 7.38 10.00 -8.55
N VAL A 50 8.47 9.87 -7.79
CA VAL A 50 8.45 9.59 -6.35
C VAL A 50 9.18 10.73 -5.64
N SER A 51 8.51 11.40 -4.71
CA SER A 51 9.10 12.48 -3.91
C SER A 51 10.20 11.94 -2.98
N SER A 52 11.03 12.84 -2.42
CA SER A 52 12.02 12.46 -1.41
C SER A 52 11.40 11.79 -0.19
N ARG A 53 10.23 12.26 0.24
CA ARG A 53 9.47 11.71 1.36
C ARG A 53 8.89 10.33 1.04
N GLN A 54 8.30 10.18 -0.14
CA GLN A 54 7.78 8.88 -0.60
C GLN A 54 8.90 7.84 -0.73
N GLN A 55 10.07 8.26 -1.22
CA GLN A 55 11.23 7.37 -1.28
C GLN A 55 11.72 6.96 0.10
N ALA A 56 11.70 7.87 1.09
CA ALA A 56 12.09 7.52 2.45
C ALA A 56 11.18 6.44 3.05
N CYS A 57 9.87 6.47 2.75
CA CYS A 57 8.95 5.38 3.12
C CYS A 57 9.34 4.06 2.43
N LEU A 58 9.57 4.08 1.11
CA LEU A 58 9.98 2.89 0.36
C LEU A 58 11.31 2.31 0.83
N ASP A 59 12.29 3.17 1.15
CA ASP A 59 13.60 2.75 1.67
C ASP A 59 13.45 2.07 3.05
N ALA A 60 12.53 2.56 3.90
CA ALA A 60 12.22 1.93 5.18
C ALA A 60 11.55 0.56 5.00
N VAL A 61 10.63 0.43 4.03
CA VAL A 61 9.99 -0.85 3.66
C VAL A 61 11.03 -1.84 3.14
N ASP A 62 11.86 -1.43 2.18
CA ASP A 62 12.88 -2.30 1.58
C ASP A 62 13.90 -2.77 2.63
N ALA A 63 14.27 -1.90 3.59
CA ALA A 63 15.16 -2.27 4.69
C ALA A 63 14.50 -3.27 5.66
N LEU A 64 13.21 -3.12 5.96
CA LEU A 64 12.46 -4.12 6.75
C LEU A 64 12.40 -5.46 6.01
N VAL A 65 12.00 -5.45 4.74
CA VAL A 65 11.91 -6.65 3.90
C VAL A 65 13.24 -7.40 3.86
N ALA A 66 14.35 -6.70 3.60
CA ALA A 66 15.68 -7.30 3.60
C ALA A 66 16.02 -7.95 4.95
N ALA A 67 15.71 -7.27 6.05
CA ALA A 67 15.95 -7.82 7.39
C ALA A 67 15.09 -9.07 7.66
N LEU A 68 13.83 -9.10 7.21
CA LEU A 68 12.95 -10.26 7.37
C LEU A 68 13.38 -11.45 6.49
N GLU A 69 13.81 -11.20 5.25
CA GLU A 69 14.33 -12.24 4.36
C GLU A 69 15.60 -12.90 4.91
N GLU A 70 16.46 -12.12 5.57
CA GLU A 70 17.69 -12.61 6.20
C GLU A 70 17.47 -13.17 7.61
N GLY A 71 16.27 -12.98 8.19
CA GLY A 71 16.01 -13.23 9.60
C GLY A 71 16.90 -12.39 10.53
N ASP A 72 17.27 -11.18 10.09
CA ASP A 72 18.17 -10.27 10.78
C ASP A 72 17.40 -9.42 11.80
N ARG A 73 17.38 -9.91 13.05
CA ARG A 73 16.81 -9.17 14.18
C ARG A 73 17.51 -7.83 14.42
N ASP A 74 18.83 -7.77 14.25
CA ASP A 74 19.57 -6.52 14.49
C ASP A 74 19.29 -5.51 13.37
N GLY A 75 19.06 -5.99 12.14
CA GLY A 75 18.55 -5.21 11.01
C GLY A 75 17.19 -4.58 11.30
N VAL A 76 16.23 -5.35 11.83
CA VAL A 76 14.92 -4.83 12.26
C VAL A 76 15.07 -3.75 13.33
N VAL A 77 15.88 -3.98 14.36
CA VAL A 77 16.16 -2.98 15.42
C VAL A 77 16.85 -1.74 14.82
N GLY A 78 17.68 -1.93 13.80
CA GLY A 78 18.44 -0.90 13.11
C GLY A 78 17.58 0.14 12.37
N LEU A 79 16.33 -0.19 12.03
CA LEU A 79 15.38 0.71 11.36
C LEU A 79 14.93 1.87 12.26
N PHE A 80 14.84 1.61 13.57
CA PHE A 80 14.26 2.54 14.53
C PHE A 80 15.17 3.76 14.75
N SER A 81 14.62 4.93 15.05
CA SER A 81 15.43 6.09 15.44
C SER A 81 16.22 5.80 16.73
N PRO A 82 17.36 6.48 16.97
CA PRO A 82 18.11 6.34 18.22
C PRO A 82 17.25 6.49 19.48
N ASN A 83 16.34 7.47 19.49
CA ASN A 83 15.45 7.72 20.62
C ASN A 83 14.38 6.64 20.77
N ALA A 84 13.82 6.14 19.66
CA ALA A 84 12.90 5.01 19.70
C ALA A 84 13.61 3.76 20.26
N ARG A 85 14.85 3.47 19.85
CA ARG A 85 15.63 2.35 20.40
C ARG A 85 15.91 2.51 21.90
N ALA A 86 16.24 3.71 22.35
CA ALA A 86 16.56 3.98 23.74
C ALA A 86 15.33 3.93 24.66
N SER A 87 14.15 4.32 24.14
CA SER A 87 12.92 4.48 24.92
C SER A 87 11.98 3.27 24.83
N SER A 88 12.17 2.39 23.85
CA SER A 88 11.32 1.22 23.64
C SER A 88 11.78 0.02 24.45
N GLU A 89 11.12 -0.21 25.58
CA GLU A 89 11.38 -1.40 26.40
C GLU A 89 11.09 -2.68 25.60
N GLY A 90 12.05 -3.61 25.58
CA GLY A 90 11.89 -4.92 24.96
C GLY A 90 11.95 -4.94 23.43
N LEU A 91 12.41 -3.86 22.77
CA LEU A 91 12.50 -3.79 21.31
C LEU A 91 13.23 -4.99 20.70
N ASP A 92 14.41 -5.36 21.22
CA ASP A 92 15.16 -6.53 20.76
C ASP A 92 14.37 -7.84 20.86
N ALA A 93 13.66 -8.03 21.97
CA ALA A 93 12.88 -9.24 22.20
C ALA A 93 11.66 -9.31 21.27
N THR A 94 11.02 -8.16 21.01
CA THR A 94 9.91 -8.08 20.06
C THR A 94 10.41 -8.25 18.62
N ALA A 95 11.56 -7.70 18.26
CA ALA A 95 12.16 -7.88 16.93
C ALA A 95 12.53 -9.36 16.70
N ALA A 96 13.00 -10.07 17.72
CA ALA A 96 13.25 -11.50 17.64
C ALA A 96 11.96 -12.30 17.37
N LYS A 97 10.85 -11.92 18.03
CA LYS A 97 9.53 -12.53 17.76
C LYS A 97 9.01 -12.23 16.36
N LEU A 98 9.23 -11.02 15.85
CA LEU A 98 8.86 -10.67 14.48
C LEU A 98 9.60 -11.56 13.49
N VAL A 99 10.92 -11.68 13.62
CA VAL A 99 11.73 -12.55 12.77
C VAL A 99 11.28 -14.02 12.89
N GLU A 100 11.00 -14.51 14.10
CA GLU A 100 10.51 -15.87 14.30
C GLU A 100 9.16 -16.10 13.59
N ALA A 101 8.25 -15.12 13.66
CA ALA A 101 6.92 -15.22 13.08
C ALA A 101 6.88 -14.92 11.57
N CYS A 102 7.77 -14.07 11.07
CA CYS A 102 7.67 -13.39 9.78
C CYS A 102 9.04 -13.28 9.09
N SER A 103 9.85 -14.35 9.11
CA SER A 103 11.05 -14.45 8.26
C SER A 103 10.88 -15.49 7.16
N GLY A 104 11.57 -15.26 6.04
CA GLY A 104 11.49 -16.09 4.86
C GLY A 104 11.36 -15.28 3.58
N PRO A 105 11.18 -15.94 2.43
CA PRO A 105 11.03 -15.25 1.15
C PRO A 105 9.82 -14.31 1.16
N VAL A 106 10.04 -13.05 0.76
CA VAL A 106 8.95 -12.09 0.61
C VAL A 106 8.44 -12.15 -0.82
N GLY A 107 7.19 -12.62 -0.99
CA GLY A 107 6.55 -12.84 -2.28
C GLY A 107 5.87 -11.59 -2.84
N TYR A 108 5.37 -10.72 -1.96
CA TYR A 108 4.64 -9.51 -2.33
C TYR A 108 4.86 -8.39 -1.31
N VAL A 109 4.86 -7.15 -1.77
CA VAL A 109 4.88 -5.92 -0.97
C VAL A 109 4.07 -4.85 -1.69
N ASP A 110 3.06 -4.30 -1.02
CA ASP A 110 2.28 -3.16 -1.49
C ASP A 110 3.09 -1.86 -1.36
N ARG A 111 3.84 -1.57 -2.42
CA ARG A 111 4.64 -0.33 -2.51
C ARG A 111 3.80 0.90 -2.82
N ASP A 112 2.61 0.72 -3.40
CA ASP A 112 1.77 1.85 -3.78
C ASP A 112 1.12 2.51 -2.56
N SER A 113 0.72 1.73 -1.55
CA SER A 113 0.25 2.24 -0.26
C SER A 113 1.41 2.84 0.55
N ALA A 114 2.57 2.16 0.61
CA ALA A 114 3.76 2.69 1.28
C ALA A 114 4.21 4.05 0.73
N ALA A 115 4.03 4.29 -0.58
CA ALA A 115 4.38 5.54 -1.25
C ALA A 115 3.32 6.64 -1.12
N ARG A 116 2.27 6.47 -0.29
CA ARG A 116 1.22 7.47 -0.05
C ARG A 116 1.10 7.84 1.44
N PRO A 117 2.18 8.33 2.08
CA PRO A 117 2.13 8.68 3.48
C PRO A 117 1.18 9.86 3.75
N VAL A 118 0.54 9.83 4.91
CA VAL A 118 0.00 11.02 5.56
C VAL A 118 1.17 11.81 6.11
N GLU A 119 1.39 13.01 5.57
CA GLU A 119 2.48 13.89 6.00
C GLU A 119 2.00 14.83 7.11
N ARG A 120 2.73 14.87 8.22
CA ARG A 120 2.57 15.86 9.29
C ARG A 120 3.84 16.68 9.43
N GLU A 121 3.69 17.98 9.26
CA GLU A 121 4.79 18.94 9.40
C GLU A 121 4.46 19.90 10.53
N SER A 122 5.39 20.02 11.49
CA SER A 122 5.31 20.99 12.57
C SER A 122 6.53 21.90 12.57
N VAL A 123 6.31 23.18 12.88
CA VAL A 123 7.38 24.17 13.04
C VAL A 123 7.19 24.87 14.38
N ASP A 124 8.16 24.71 15.27
CA ASP A 124 8.20 25.41 16.57
C ASP A 124 9.53 26.15 16.71
N ASP A 125 9.49 27.44 17.03
CA ASP A 125 10.69 28.30 17.12
C ASP A 125 11.68 28.20 15.94
N ARG A 126 11.16 28.01 14.72
CA ARG A 126 11.90 27.78 13.45
C ARG A 126 12.60 26.41 13.33
N MET A 127 12.36 25.52 14.28
CA MET A 127 12.76 24.12 14.23
C MET A 127 11.65 23.34 13.55
N ARG A 128 11.99 22.62 12.50
CA ARG A 128 11.05 21.85 11.69
C ARG A 128 11.11 20.38 12.07
N ARG A 129 9.94 19.74 12.11
CA ARG A 129 9.79 18.29 12.22
C ARG A 129 8.83 17.79 11.14
N VAL A 130 9.21 16.70 10.47
CA VAL A 130 8.43 16.05 9.42
C VAL A 130 8.25 14.58 9.75
N GLU A 131 7.01 14.22 10.00
CA GLU A 131 6.55 12.87 10.29
C GLU A 131 5.69 12.35 9.14
N LEU A 132 5.92 11.09 8.78
CA LEU A 132 5.23 10.37 7.72
C LEU A 132 4.57 9.15 8.34
N GLU A 133 3.26 9.04 8.22
CA GLU A 133 2.52 7.84 8.58
C GLU A 133 2.08 7.11 7.32
N PHE A 134 2.38 5.82 7.21
CA PHE A 134 2.00 5.02 6.06
C PHE A 134 1.80 3.56 6.46
N ASP A 135 1.10 2.85 5.58
CA ASP A 135 0.81 1.44 5.72
C ASP A 135 1.20 0.66 4.46
N PHE A 136 1.37 -0.64 4.63
CA PHE A 136 1.55 -1.57 3.51
C PHE A 136 1.20 -3.00 3.93
N LEU A 137 0.73 -3.77 2.95
CA LEU A 137 0.64 -5.22 3.01
C LEU A 137 1.96 -5.84 2.52
N MET A 138 2.43 -6.89 3.18
CA MET A 138 3.47 -7.78 2.67
C MET A 138 3.09 -9.24 2.84
N THR A 139 3.56 -10.09 1.92
CA THR A 139 3.39 -11.55 2.00
C THR A 139 4.76 -12.18 2.24
N CYS A 140 4.95 -12.74 3.42
CA CYS A 140 6.19 -13.41 3.84
C CYS A 140 5.91 -14.89 4.07
N ASP A 141 6.61 -15.75 3.32
CA ASP A 141 6.43 -17.22 3.34
C ASP A 141 4.95 -17.64 3.17
N GLY A 142 4.25 -16.99 2.23
CA GLY A 142 2.85 -17.26 1.92
C GLY A 142 1.83 -16.77 2.95
N ARG A 143 2.25 -16.00 3.96
CA ARG A 143 1.37 -15.39 4.96
C ARG A 143 1.34 -13.88 4.82
N ASN A 144 0.16 -13.30 4.95
CA ASN A 144 -0.06 -11.86 4.80
C ASN A 144 0.12 -11.14 6.13
N PHE A 145 0.78 -9.98 6.07
CA PHE A 145 1.01 -9.10 7.20
C PHE A 145 0.75 -7.66 6.80
N TRP A 146 -0.04 -6.96 7.60
CA TRP A 146 -0.25 -5.52 7.46
C TRP A 146 0.69 -4.80 8.41
N CYS A 147 1.33 -3.76 7.92
CA CYS A 147 2.28 -2.96 8.67
C CYS A 147 1.81 -1.51 8.72
N LEU A 148 1.80 -0.91 9.91
CA LEU A 148 1.58 0.52 10.11
C LEU A 148 2.87 1.14 10.62
N VAL A 149 3.37 2.18 9.95
CA VAL A 149 4.67 2.78 10.21
C VAL A 149 4.53 4.28 10.44
N THR A 150 5.19 4.77 11.48
CA THR A 150 5.49 6.19 11.65
C THR A 150 7.00 6.41 11.45
N LEU A 151 7.35 7.30 10.52
CA LEU A 151 8.72 7.62 10.13
C LEU A 151 8.97 9.12 10.30
N VAL A 152 10.00 9.48 11.05
CA VAL A 152 10.47 10.87 11.13
C VAL A 152 11.61 11.04 10.13
N THR A 153 11.44 11.95 9.18
CA THR A 153 12.45 12.22 8.13
C THR A 153 13.31 13.45 8.41
N GLU A 154 12.82 14.35 9.26
CA GLU A 154 13.47 15.59 9.64
C GLU A 154 13.00 15.95 11.05
N ASP A 155 13.93 16.27 11.93
CA ASP A 155 13.66 16.90 13.23
C ASP A 155 14.86 17.78 13.60
N ASP A 156 14.71 19.10 13.41
CA ASP A 156 15.77 20.06 13.70
C ASP A 156 16.09 20.14 15.21
N ALA A 157 15.10 19.84 16.06
CA ALA A 157 15.23 19.98 17.52
C ALA A 157 15.96 18.79 18.13
N ASP A 158 15.78 17.59 17.57
CA ASP A 158 16.47 16.37 17.99
C ASP A 158 16.72 15.41 16.81
N GLU A 159 17.94 15.42 16.26
CA GLU A 159 18.35 14.49 15.20
C GLU A 159 18.23 13.01 15.62
N GLY A 160 18.17 12.71 16.92
CA GLY A 160 17.94 11.37 17.46
C GLY A 160 16.52 10.83 17.24
N GLU A 161 15.59 11.68 16.82
CA GLU A 161 14.23 11.31 16.44
C GLU A 161 14.12 10.78 15.02
N VAL A 162 15.09 11.10 14.14
CA VAL A 162 15.07 10.71 12.72
C VAL A 162 15.22 9.19 12.57
N GLY A 163 14.32 8.58 11.80
CA GLY A 163 14.18 7.13 11.61
C GLY A 163 12.77 6.64 11.95
N VAL A 164 12.57 5.31 11.94
CA VAL A 164 11.28 4.73 12.30
C VAL A 164 11.01 4.99 13.79
N SER A 165 9.91 5.67 14.10
CA SER A 165 9.51 5.93 15.49
C SER A 165 8.64 4.80 16.02
N SER A 166 7.73 4.27 15.20
CA SER A 166 6.87 3.13 15.53
C SER A 166 6.61 2.23 14.32
N LEU A 167 6.47 0.94 14.59
CA LEU A 167 6.05 -0.08 13.63
C LEU A 167 5.08 -1.04 14.34
N ALA A 168 3.86 -1.15 13.83
CA ALA A 168 2.90 -2.17 14.25
C ALA A 168 2.73 -3.19 13.12
N VAL A 169 2.87 -4.48 13.44
CA VAL A 169 2.70 -5.58 12.48
C VAL A 169 1.52 -6.44 12.90
N PHE A 170 0.62 -6.69 11.97
CA PHE A 170 -0.61 -7.43 12.17
C PHE A 170 -0.61 -8.69 11.31
N SER A 171 -1.00 -9.82 11.90
CA SER A 171 -1.40 -11.00 11.12
C SER A 171 -2.68 -10.73 10.34
N GLU A 172 -2.94 -11.52 9.30
CA GLU A 172 -4.21 -11.52 8.57
C GLU A 172 -5.43 -11.64 9.50
N ASP A 173 -5.38 -12.57 10.43
CA ASP A 173 -6.51 -12.82 11.34
C ASP A 173 -6.81 -11.61 12.23
N PHE A 174 -5.77 -11.03 12.84
CA PHE A 174 -5.94 -9.87 13.70
C PHE A 174 -6.37 -8.64 12.89
N TYR A 175 -5.74 -8.38 11.74
CA TYR A 175 -6.07 -7.22 10.93
C TYR A 175 -7.50 -7.30 10.40
N SER A 176 -7.94 -8.49 9.95
CA SER A 176 -9.34 -8.73 9.57
C SER A 176 -10.28 -8.43 10.75
N ALA A 177 -10.03 -9.00 11.93
CA ALA A 177 -10.85 -8.70 13.11
C ALA A 177 -10.92 -7.19 13.42
N MET A 178 -9.78 -6.48 13.30
CA MET A 178 -9.67 -5.05 13.57
C MET A 178 -10.52 -4.21 12.61
N ILE A 179 -10.46 -4.47 11.30
CA ILE A 179 -11.22 -3.68 10.31
C ILE A 179 -12.74 -3.95 10.35
N TYR A 180 -13.18 -5.05 10.98
CA TYR A 180 -14.58 -5.34 11.27
C TYR A 180 -15.01 -4.94 12.69
N ASP A 181 -14.21 -4.13 13.39
CA ASP A 181 -14.50 -3.63 14.74
C ASP A 181 -14.77 -4.74 15.78
N GLU A 182 -14.13 -5.91 15.64
CA GLU A 182 -14.30 -6.97 16.63
C GLU A 182 -13.70 -6.59 18.00
N PRO A 183 -14.23 -7.13 19.11
CA PRO A 183 -13.69 -6.85 20.43
C PRO A 183 -12.21 -7.21 20.56
N GLN A 184 -11.49 -6.46 21.40
CA GLN A 184 -10.08 -6.72 21.75
C GLN A 184 -9.08 -6.57 20.60
N THR A 185 -9.45 -5.83 19.56
CA THR A 185 -8.60 -5.49 18.42
C THR A 185 -7.95 -4.11 18.55
N GLU A 186 -8.07 -3.51 19.74
CA GLU A 186 -7.43 -2.25 20.10
C GLU A 186 -5.91 -2.37 19.96
N TYR A 187 -5.31 -1.45 19.20
CA TYR A 187 -3.87 -1.40 19.00
C TYR A 187 -3.30 -0.06 19.47
N SER A 188 -1.98 -0.05 19.64
CA SER A 188 -1.22 1.13 20.07
C SER A 188 -0.23 1.51 18.98
N GLN A 189 -0.10 2.82 18.75
CA GLN A 189 0.93 3.43 17.92
C GLN A 189 2.07 4.02 18.76
N ASP A 190 2.22 3.59 20.01
CA ASP A 190 3.35 3.98 20.86
C ASP A 190 4.69 3.67 20.17
N LEU A 191 5.74 4.39 20.60
CA LEU A 191 7.09 4.21 20.10
C LEU A 191 7.56 2.74 20.17
N GLY A 192 8.32 2.35 19.14
CA GLY A 192 8.93 1.03 19.02
C GLY A 192 8.13 0.03 18.18
N LEU A 193 8.41 -1.25 18.40
CA LEU A 193 7.80 -2.36 17.66
C LEU A 193 6.64 -2.97 18.46
N ARG A 194 5.49 -3.16 17.80
CA ARG A 194 4.30 -3.84 18.33
C ARG A 194 3.85 -4.94 17.38
N LEU A 195 3.46 -6.08 17.93
CA LEU A 195 3.07 -7.27 17.18
C LEU A 195 1.67 -7.71 17.60
N TYR A 196 0.81 -7.92 16.62
CA TYR A 196 -0.58 -8.32 16.75
C TYR A 196 -0.81 -9.56 15.87
N LEU A 197 -0.26 -10.70 16.32
CA LEU A 197 -0.09 -11.89 15.49
C LEU A 197 -1.10 -13.00 15.75
N ASP A 198 -1.87 -12.89 16.82
CA ASP A 198 -2.83 -13.92 17.24
C ASP A 198 -4.20 -13.28 17.46
N TYR A 199 -5.21 -13.79 16.76
CA TYR A 199 -6.62 -13.49 17.03
C TYR A 199 -7.47 -14.74 16.74
N PRO A 200 -8.41 -15.13 17.63
CA PRO A 200 -9.25 -16.31 17.41
C PRO A 200 -10.39 -15.99 16.44
N LEU A 201 -10.06 -15.85 15.15
CA LEU A 201 -11.02 -15.46 14.13
C LEU A 201 -12.08 -16.55 13.90
N GLU A 202 -13.35 -16.15 13.80
CA GLU A 202 -14.48 -17.07 13.61
C GLU A 202 -14.91 -17.22 12.14
N TRP A 203 -14.19 -16.59 11.21
CA TRP A 203 -14.46 -16.64 9.78
C TRP A 203 -13.22 -16.93 8.95
N GLU A 204 -13.44 -17.35 7.69
CA GLU A 204 -12.40 -17.43 6.68
C GLU A 204 -12.11 -16.03 6.14
N THR A 205 -10.85 -15.62 6.16
CA THR A 205 -10.39 -14.40 5.49
C THR A 205 -9.89 -14.75 4.10
N ARG A 206 -10.19 -13.88 3.14
CA ARG A 206 -9.51 -13.88 1.84
C ARG A 206 -9.07 -12.48 1.48
N VAL A 207 -7.84 -12.36 0.99
CA VAL A 207 -7.34 -11.09 0.48
C VAL A 207 -7.93 -10.85 -0.91
N VAL A 208 -8.58 -9.71 -1.09
CA VAL A 208 -9.21 -9.30 -2.34
C VAL A 208 -8.81 -7.86 -2.62
N GLY A 209 -8.03 -7.63 -3.67
CA GLY A 209 -7.51 -6.30 -4.00
C GLY A 209 -6.67 -5.65 -2.89
N GLY A 210 -6.00 -6.45 -2.05
CA GLY A 210 -5.21 -6.00 -0.90
C GLY A 210 -5.95 -5.98 0.43
N ASP A 211 -7.28 -6.13 0.43
CA ASP A 211 -8.10 -6.08 1.64
C ASP A 211 -8.42 -7.48 2.19
N PRO A 212 -8.27 -7.74 3.51
CA PRO A 212 -8.60 -9.04 4.12
C PRO A 212 -10.09 -9.15 4.42
N LEU A 213 -10.87 -9.46 3.39
CA LEU A 213 -12.32 -9.52 3.46
C LEU A 213 -12.80 -10.82 4.13
N ARG A 214 -13.90 -10.70 4.88
CA ARG A 214 -14.62 -11.87 5.40
C ARG A 214 -15.26 -12.63 4.25
N TYR A 215 -14.81 -13.86 4.02
CA TYR A 215 -15.33 -14.75 2.99
C TYR A 215 -16.51 -15.58 3.52
N ASP A 216 -17.62 -15.58 2.78
CA ASP A 216 -18.82 -16.37 2.99
C ASP A 216 -19.08 -17.18 1.73
N ALA A 217 -18.71 -18.46 1.74
CA ALA A 217 -18.82 -19.32 0.57
C ALA A 217 -20.28 -19.45 0.10
N THR A 218 -20.60 -18.82 -1.04
CA THR A 218 -21.95 -18.87 -1.62
C THR A 218 -22.14 -20.04 -2.58
N GLY A 219 -21.03 -20.61 -3.09
CA GLY A 219 -21.02 -21.65 -4.13
C GLY A 219 -21.41 -21.14 -5.51
N ALA A 220 -21.62 -19.83 -5.68
CA ALA A 220 -21.91 -19.19 -6.95
C ALA A 220 -20.62 -18.63 -7.56
N VAL A 221 -20.22 -19.18 -8.70
CA VAL A 221 -19.15 -18.63 -9.55
C VAL A 221 -19.83 -17.96 -10.73
N ILE A 222 -19.55 -16.67 -10.94
CA ILE A 222 -20.20 -15.88 -11.99
C ILE A 222 -19.30 -15.71 -13.21
N ASP A 223 -19.90 -15.38 -14.34
CA ASP A 223 -19.20 -15.05 -15.59
C ASP A 223 -19.11 -13.54 -15.77
N VAL A 224 -17.94 -13.05 -16.20
CA VAL A 224 -17.68 -11.61 -16.37
C VAL A 224 -18.48 -11.03 -17.53
N GLU A 225 -18.62 -11.73 -18.66
CA GLU A 225 -19.37 -11.24 -19.82
C GLU A 225 -20.86 -11.11 -19.51
N ASP A 226 -21.42 -12.08 -18.76
CA ASP A 226 -22.80 -12.04 -18.27
C ASP A 226 -23.02 -10.86 -17.30
N ALA A 227 -22.07 -10.60 -16.40
CA ALA A 227 -22.13 -9.48 -15.46
C ALA A 227 -22.07 -8.12 -16.18
N VAL A 228 -21.13 -7.95 -17.12
CA VAL A 228 -21.00 -6.72 -17.94
C VAL A 228 -22.27 -6.49 -18.75
N SER A 229 -22.78 -7.52 -19.43
CA SER A 229 -24.02 -7.43 -20.22
C SER A 229 -25.22 -6.99 -19.37
N PHE A 230 -25.29 -7.43 -18.11
CA PHE A 230 -26.34 -7.02 -17.19
C PHE A 230 -26.20 -5.54 -16.76
N LEU A 231 -24.97 -5.09 -16.48
CA LEU A 231 -24.68 -3.70 -16.11
C LEU A 231 -24.94 -2.73 -17.27
N ASP A 232 -24.68 -3.15 -18.52
CA ASP A 232 -24.95 -2.37 -19.74
C ASP A 232 -26.44 -2.05 -19.97
N GLU A 233 -27.36 -2.78 -19.32
CA GLU A 233 -28.79 -2.43 -19.34
C GLU A 233 -29.09 -1.11 -18.58
N GLY A 234 -28.12 -0.61 -17.80
CA GLY A 234 -28.13 0.69 -17.15
C GLY A 234 -28.89 0.73 -15.83
N GLY A 235 -28.43 1.59 -14.91
CA GLY A 235 -29.11 1.88 -13.64
C GLY A 235 -29.24 0.68 -12.70
N ARG A 236 -28.35 -0.30 -12.80
CA ARG A 236 -28.34 -1.49 -11.94
C ARG A 236 -27.73 -1.17 -10.59
N SER A 237 -28.44 -1.49 -9.52
CA SER A 237 -27.92 -1.42 -8.15
C SER A 237 -27.25 -2.73 -7.74
N VAL A 238 -26.52 -2.71 -6.62
CA VAL A 238 -25.99 -3.92 -5.98
C VAL A 238 -27.13 -4.89 -5.67
N ARG A 239 -28.28 -4.40 -5.20
CA ARG A 239 -29.46 -5.25 -4.95
C ARG A 239 -29.96 -5.95 -6.21
N ASP A 240 -30.04 -5.24 -7.34
CA ASP A 240 -30.46 -5.87 -8.61
C ASP A 240 -29.46 -6.94 -9.06
N PHE A 241 -28.17 -6.70 -8.81
CA PHE A 241 -27.11 -7.67 -9.08
C PHE A 241 -27.25 -8.91 -8.18
N GLU A 242 -27.51 -8.73 -6.89
CA GLU A 242 -27.76 -9.82 -5.94
C GLU A 242 -28.96 -10.69 -6.35
N GLU A 243 -30.04 -10.06 -6.83
CA GLU A 243 -31.23 -10.76 -7.33
C GLU A 243 -30.92 -11.63 -8.56
N ARG A 244 -29.99 -11.19 -9.41
CA ARG A 244 -29.63 -11.87 -10.66
C ARG A 244 -28.56 -12.95 -10.50
N PHE A 245 -27.57 -12.71 -9.64
CA PHE A 245 -26.35 -13.51 -9.52
C PHE A 245 -26.19 -14.21 -8.16
N GLY A 246 -27.06 -13.91 -7.19
CA GLY A 246 -26.99 -14.44 -5.83
C GLY A 246 -26.23 -13.51 -4.88
N ARG A 247 -26.00 -13.96 -3.65
CA ARG A 247 -25.27 -13.16 -2.65
C ARG A 247 -23.78 -13.03 -3.03
N PRO A 248 -23.11 -11.93 -2.67
CA PRO A 248 -21.65 -11.81 -2.83
C PRO A 248 -20.91 -12.84 -1.95
N CYS A 249 -19.70 -13.21 -2.36
CA CYS A 249 -18.85 -14.17 -1.66
C CYS A 249 -18.03 -13.54 -0.52
N CYS A 250 -17.98 -12.22 -0.44
CA CYS A 250 -17.32 -11.50 0.64
C CYS A 250 -18.24 -10.45 1.24
N VAL A 251 -18.08 -10.18 2.53
CA VAL A 251 -18.68 -9.02 3.20
C VAL A 251 -17.63 -7.95 3.30
N SER A 252 -17.83 -6.77 2.72
CA SER A 252 -16.85 -5.69 2.77
C SER A 252 -16.99 -4.82 4.01
N TRP A 253 -15.87 -4.41 4.61
CA TRP A 253 -15.82 -3.39 5.66
C TRP A 253 -16.01 -1.97 5.10
N MET A 254 -15.82 -1.77 3.78
CA MET A 254 -15.98 -0.48 3.10
C MET A 254 -17.45 -0.06 2.90
N GLY A 255 -18.40 -0.91 3.30
CA GLY A 255 -19.83 -0.64 3.26
C GLY A 255 -20.60 -1.48 2.23
N GLU A 256 -21.93 -1.36 2.26
CA GLU A 256 -22.84 -2.22 1.48
C GLU A 256 -22.81 -1.95 -0.04
N GLY A 257 -22.11 -0.91 -0.48
CA GLY A 257 -21.92 -0.58 -1.90
C GLY A 257 -20.73 -1.28 -2.55
N HIS A 258 -19.83 -1.90 -1.77
CA HIS A 258 -18.68 -2.64 -2.28
C HIS A 258 -18.90 -4.14 -2.08
N VAL A 259 -19.05 -4.87 -3.18
CA VAL A 259 -19.34 -6.31 -3.14
C VAL A 259 -18.43 -7.09 -4.07
N CYS A 260 -18.08 -8.31 -3.66
CA CYS A 260 -17.22 -9.21 -4.42
C CYS A 260 -17.95 -10.51 -4.76
N TYR A 261 -17.75 -11.00 -5.99
CA TYR A 261 -18.25 -12.29 -6.46
C TYR A 261 -17.09 -13.15 -6.94
N GLU A 262 -17.16 -14.45 -6.68
CA GLU A 262 -16.11 -15.38 -7.08
C GLU A 262 -16.17 -15.61 -8.61
N LEU A 263 -15.01 -15.53 -9.25
CA LEU A 263 -14.82 -15.84 -10.65
C LEU A 263 -14.10 -17.19 -10.80
N PRO A 264 -14.15 -17.84 -11.98
CA PRO A 264 -13.32 -19.01 -12.23
C PRO A 264 -11.85 -18.70 -11.99
N SER A 265 -11.16 -19.54 -11.22
CA SER A 265 -9.73 -19.39 -10.97
C SER A 265 -8.94 -19.45 -12.28
N GLU A 266 -7.99 -18.54 -12.45
CA GLU A 266 -7.10 -18.51 -13.62
C GLU A 266 -5.68 -18.86 -13.20
N GLY A 267 -5.10 -19.90 -13.81
CA GLY A 267 -3.75 -20.36 -13.45
C GLY A 267 -3.63 -20.96 -12.05
N GLY A 268 -4.74 -21.22 -11.35
CA GLY A 268 -4.75 -21.68 -9.96
C GLY A 268 -4.88 -20.55 -8.94
N GLU A 269 -4.87 -19.30 -9.39
CA GLU A 269 -5.03 -18.12 -8.54
C GLU A 269 -6.52 -17.72 -8.45
N PRO A 270 -7.01 -17.34 -7.25
CA PRO A 270 -8.37 -16.83 -7.11
C PRO A 270 -8.55 -15.50 -7.84
N ARG A 271 -9.77 -15.29 -8.34
CA ARG A 271 -10.21 -14.06 -9.01
C ARG A 271 -11.58 -13.70 -8.52
N TYR A 272 -11.84 -12.39 -8.42
CA TYR A 272 -13.12 -11.87 -7.99
C TYR A 272 -13.58 -10.76 -8.92
N LEU A 273 -14.88 -10.65 -9.10
CA LEU A 273 -15.49 -9.45 -9.65
C LEU A 273 -15.85 -8.53 -8.47
N SER A 274 -15.16 -7.40 -8.38
CA SER A 274 -15.48 -6.32 -7.45
C SER A 274 -16.44 -5.35 -8.13
N LEU A 275 -17.54 -5.02 -7.45
CA LEU A 275 -18.50 -3.98 -7.86
C LEU A 275 -18.47 -2.84 -6.85
N ASP A 276 -18.49 -1.62 -7.37
CA ASP A 276 -18.53 -0.40 -6.56
C ASP A 276 -19.80 0.41 -6.85
N ALA A 277 -20.53 0.72 -5.78
CA ALA A 277 -21.66 1.62 -5.74
C ALA A 277 -21.56 2.54 -4.51
N SER A 278 -22.24 3.69 -4.53
CA SER A 278 -22.28 4.59 -3.37
C SER A 278 -23.07 4.00 -2.19
N GLY A 279 -23.87 2.96 -2.46
CA GLY A 279 -24.69 2.25 -1.49
C GLY A 279 -25.42 1.09 -2.16
N ARG A 280 -26.03 0.22 -1.36
CA ARG A 280 -26.65 -1.02 -1.86
C ARG A 280 -27.77 -0.82 -2.88
N ASP A 281 -28.56 0.22 -2.70
CA ASP A 281 -29.69 0.59 -3.58
C ASP A 281 -29.30 1.65 -4.62
N GLU A 282 -28.05 2.13 -4.61
CA GLU A 282 -27.55 3.10 -5.58
C GLU A 282 -26.98 2.40 -6.83
N PRO A 283 -26.94 3.08 -7.99
CA PRO A 283 -26.34 2.52 -9.19
C PRO A 283 -24.87 2.13 -8.98
N VAL A 284 -24.51 0.96 -9.51
CA VAL A 284 -23.11 0.55 -9.68
C VAL A 284 -22.46 1.50 -10.66
N TYR A 285 -21.28 2.04 -10.31
CA TYR A 285 -20.51 2.96 -11.15
C TYR A 285 -19.23 2.32 -11.71
N SER A 286 -18.76 1.21 -11.13
CA SER A 286 -17.54 0.51 -11.55
C SER A 286 -17.64 -0.99 -11.29
N ALA A 287 -17.08 -1.78 -12.20
CA ALA A 287 -16.80 -3.20 -11.99
C ALA A 287 -15.39 -3.55 -12.46
N SER A 288 -14.65 -4.29 -11.62
CA SER A 288 -13.26 -4.67 -11.91
C SER A 288 -13.01 -6.14 -11.56
N VAL A 289 -12.22 -6.82 -12.38
CA VAL A 289 -11.63 -8.11 -12.01
C VAL A 289 -10.45 -7.82 -11.10
N VAL A 290 -10.46 -8.42 -9.92
CA VAL A 290 -9.44 -8.23 -8.89
C VAL A 290 -8.83 -9.58 -8.51
N GLY A 291 -7.51 -9.57 -8.28
CA GLY A 291 -6.79 -10.70 -7.69
C GLY A 291 -6.70 -10.52 -6.17
N GLU A 292 -5.74 -11.22 -5.56
CA GLU A 292 -5.50 -11.07 -4.12
C GLU A 292 -4.96 -9.67 -3.78
N HIS A 293 -4.04 -9.13 -4.56
CA HIS A 293 -3.34 -7.88 -4.21
C HIS A 293 -3.72 -6.68 -5.06
N ASP A 294 -4.14 -6.89 -6.30
CA ASP A 294 -4.26 -5.82 -7.29
C ASP A 294 -5.54 -5.95 -8.12
N VAL A 295 -5.96 -4.82 -8.67
CA VAL A 295 -6.90 -4.79 -9.79
C VAL A 295 -6.21 -5.36 -11.02
N VAL A 296 -6.76 -6.43 -11.58
CA VAL A 296 -6.27 -7.04 -12.83
C VAL A 296 -6.71 -6.20 -14.01
N GLU A 297 -8.00 -5.87 -14.08
CA GLU A 297 -8.57 -5.02 -15.10
C GLU A 297 -9.91 -4.42 -14.65
N ARG A 298 -10.22 -3.23 -15.16
CA ARG A 298 -11.58 -2.70 -15.09
C ARG A 298 -12.37 -3.26 -16.26
N VAL A 299 -13.49 -3.91 -15.99
CA VAL A 299 -14.31 -4.56 -17.02
C VAL A 299 -15.56 -3.75 -17.38
N TRP A 300 -15.94 -2.82 -16.51
CA TRP A 300 -17.09 -1.95 -16.75
C TRP A 300 -16.99 -0.64 -15.95
N SER A 301 -17.54 0.44 -16.51
CA SER A 301 -17.74 1.71 -15.81
C SER A 301 -18.97 2.43 -16.36
N GLU A 302 -19.65 3.20 -15.51
CA GLU A 302 -20.82 3.99 -15.94
C GLU A 302 -20.45 5.04 -17.00
N ASP A 303 -19.24 5.61 -16.90
CA ASP A 303 -18.75 6.64 -17.82
C ASP A 303 -18.22 6.07 -19.15
N GLY A 304 -18.17 4.75 -19.31
CA GLY A 304 -17.69 4.07 -20.52
C GLY A 304 -16.17 4.05 -20.70
N GLU A 305 -15.41 4.42 -19.66
CA GLU A 305 -13.95 4.28 -19.58
C GLU A 305 -13.59 2.94 -18.91
N ALA A 306 -13.82 1.83 -19.62
CA ALA A 306 -13.34 0.49 -19.26
C ALA A 306 -12.09 0.14 -20.08
#